data_AF-A0A6B2GFJ7-F1
#
_entry.id   AF-A0A6B2GFJ7-F1
#
_cell.length_a   1.000
_cell.length_b   1.000
_cell.length_c   1.000
_cell.angle_alpha   90.00
_cell.angle_beta   90.00
_cell.angle_gamma   90.00
#
_symmetry.space_group_name_H-M   'P 1'
#
loop_
_entity.id
_entity.type
_entity.pdbx_description
1 polymer ?
#
loop_
_entity_poly.entity_id
_entity_poly.type
_entity_poly.pdbx_seq_one_letter_code
_entity_poly.pdbx_strand_id
1 'polypeptide(L)'
;MKRIHLLFLVSVLIFIKSFSQNKPVLYDFTEVPQVLMLNPGADVTYKWHVGVPAFSGISVTAGVKGFKVTDLFANDGIDINTKLEKLIFSRTPNDHVYINQQIELINAGIRLPNDKDYISFGFYEEFNLIAYYPKDLAIFGFEGNKEIGRVFNAESFKFKTDLVGVLHIGIDRRFNEKFNAGARFKIYSSAAEVKSLHNSGLFFTTQGVDNIYRHTLQDINLSVQSAGLFNGTDFDEKFYKKLSNKLFLGSNLGVGFDFGLTYKPNEQVKVTASVQDLGFIKYSKMVTSISAKGSYVTEGVKLQTPIISGINYFQQIIDGVEQAI
;
A
#
# COMPACT_ATOMS: atom_id res chain seq x y z
N MET A 1 34.83 18.23 25.53
CA MET A 1 33.56 17.53 25.83
C MET A 1 32.54 17.61 24.68
N LYS A 2 32.16 18.79 24.16
CA LYS A 2 31.16 18.90 23.06
C LYS A 2 31.47 18.10 21.78
N ARG A 3 32.74 18.02 21.36
CA ARG A 3 33.15 17.25 20.16
C ARG A 3 33.02 15.72 20.32
N ILE A 4 33.22 15.21 21.53
CA ILE A 4 33.12 13.76 21.82
C ILE A 4 31.65 13.33 21.82
N HIS A 5 30.74 14.14 22.36
CA HIS A 5 29.31 13.86 22.31
C HIS A 5 28.75 13.92 20.88
N LEU A 6 29.25 14.82 20.03
CA LEU A 6 28.89 14.88 18.61
C LEU A 6 29.36 13.63 17.86
N LEU A 7 30.61 13.20 18.07
CA LEU A 7 31.15 11.97 17.47
C LEU A 7 30.39 10.72 17.95
N PHE A 8 30.03 10.66 19.23
CA PHE A 8 29.22 9.58 19.79
C PHE A 8 27.84 9.54 19.15
N LEU A 9 27.14 10.68 19.04
CA LEU A 9 25.82 10.79 18.40
C LEU A 9 25.88 10.38 16.93
N VAL A 10 26.89 10.84 16.19
CA VAL A 10 27.11 10.46 14.78
C VAL A 10 27.39 8.95 14.66
N SER A 11 28.18 8.36 15.57
CA SER A 11 28.41 6.91 15.56
C SER A 11 27.12 6.13 15.83
N VAL A 12 26.30 6.57 16.79
CA VAL A 12 25.00 5.94 17.09
C VAL A 12 24.07 6.01 15.88
N LEU A 13 24.03 7.13 15.16
CA LEU A 13 23.23 7.27 13.95
C LEU A 13 23.72 6.39 12.79
N ILE A 14 25.02 6.14 12.67
CA ILE A 14 25.62 5.26 11.65
C ILE A 14 25.32 3.77 11.94
N PHE A 15 25.16 3.37 13.21
CA PHE A 15 24.84 1.99 13.58
C PHE A 15 23.35 1.64 13.45
N ILE A 16 22.48 2.62 13.24
CA ILE A 16 21.08 2.35 12.93
C ILE A 16 21.02 1.92 11.46
N LYS A 17 20.72 0.64 11.21
CA LYS A 17 20.43 0.12 9.87
C LYS A 17 19.17 0.78 9.31
N SER A 18 19.30 2.00 8.78
CA SER A 18 18.21 2.72 8.13
C SER A 18 18.12 2.30 6.67
N PHE A 19 17.41 1.21 6.40
CA PHE A 19 16.97 0.86 5.05
C PHE A 19 15.58 1.46 4.81
N SER A 20 15.53 2.71 4.35
CA SER A 20 14.37 3.26 3.66
C SER A 20 14.76 4.55 2.95
N GLN A 21 14.99 4.50 1.64
CA GLN A 21 15.03 5.68 0.79
C GLN A 21 13.95 5.51 -0.27
N ASN A 22 12.91 6.34 -0.21
CA ASN A 22 11.94 6.46 -1.27
C ASN A 22 12.55 7.40 -2.34
N LYS A 23 12.44 7.04 -3.63
CA LYS A 23 12.97 7.81 -4.78
C LYS A 23 14.48 8.15 -4.70
N PRO A 24 15.38 7.14 -4.62
CA PRO A 24 16.82 7.37 -4.37
C PRO A 24 17.53 8.21 -5.44
N VAL A 25 17.09 8.17 -6.70
CA VAL A 25 17.68 8.96 -7.80
C VAL A 25 17.36 10.45 -7.68
N LEU A 26 16.20 10.79 -7.12
CA LEU A 26 15.73 12.17 -7.02
C LEU A 26 16.31 12.88 -5.78
N TYR A 27 16.75 12.13 -4.78
CA TYR A 27 17.33 12.69 -3.57
C TYR A 27 18.59 13.50 -3.91
N ASP A 28 18.64 14.75 -3.45
CA ASP A 28 19.70 15.73 -3.75
C ASP A 28 19.88 16.14 -5.22
N PHE A 29 18.96 15.78 -6.12
CA PHE A 29 18.95 16.28 -7.50
C PHE A 29 18.30 17.68 -7.58
N THR A 30 19.06 18.70 -7.16
CA THR A 30 18.59 20.07 -6.91
C THR A 30 18.20 20.87 -8.16
N GLU A 31 18.49 20.33 -9.34
CA GLU A 31 18.16 20.90 -10.64
C GLU A 31 16.65 20.83 -10.93
N VAL A 32 15.92 19.94 -10.26
CA VAL A 32 14.48 19.73 -10.49
C VAL A 32 13.66 20.04 -9.21
N PRO A 33 12.49 20.70 -9.32
CA PRO A 33 11.72 21.11 -8.15
C PRO A 33 11.22 19.98 -7.24
N GLN A 34 11.09 18.78 -7.79
CA GLN A 34 10.59 17.60 -7.09
C GLN A 34 11.52 17.15 -5.96
N VAL A 35 12.79 17.62 -5.93
CA VAL A 35 13.69 17.40 -4.79
C VAL A 35 13.10 17.93 -3.48
N LEU A 36 12.31 19.02 -3.53
CA LEU A 36 11.68 19.60 -2.35
C LEU A 36 10.67 18.62 -1.73
N MET A 37 10.14 17.66 -2.50
CA MET A 37 9.29 16.57 -1.99
C MET A 37 10.02 15.63 -1.04
N LEU A 38 11.33 15.47 -1.21
CA LEU A 38 12.16 14.58 -0.40
C LEU A 38 12.95 15.32 0.67
N ASN A 39 13.24 16.61 0.46
CA ASN A 39 13.93 17.45 1.41
C ASN A 39 13.46 18.91 1.25
N PRO A 40 12.58 19.43 2.14
CA PRO A 40 12.12 20.82 2.04
C PRO A 40 13.24 21.84 2.32
N GLY A 41 14.40 21.42 2.81
CA GLY A 41 15.60 22.26 2.99
C GLY A 41 16.70 21.98 1.97
N ALA A 42 16.34 21.47 0.78
CA ALA A 42 17.28 21.24 -0.31
C ALA A 42 17.83 22.56 -0.86
N ASP A 43 19.10 22.58 -1.26
CA ASP A 43 19.72 23.79 -1.81
C ASP A 43 19.33 24.03 -3.27
N VAL A 44 18.20 24.72 -3.46
CA VAL A 44 17.59 24.97 -4.77
C VAL A 44 18.00 26.33 -5.32
N THR A 45 18.23 26.43 -6.63
CA THR A 45 18.76 27.66 -7.26
C THR A 45 17.75 28.38 -8.15
N TYR A 46 16.63 27.76 -8.50
CA TYR A 46 15.61 28.32 -9.39
C TYR A 46 14.81 29.48 -8.74
N LYS A 47 14.35 30.43 -9.57
CA LYS A 47 13.56 31.59 -9.14
C LYS A 47 12.07 31.30 -8.99
N TRP A 48 11.54 30.45 -9.85
CA TRP A 48 10.14 30.00 -9.81
C TRP A 48 10.04 28.67 -10.56
N HIS A 49 8.98 27.93 -10.29
CA HIS A 49 8.60 26.78 -11.11
C HIS A 49 7.09 26.62 -11.13
N VAL A 50 6.59 25.98 -12.19
CA VAL A 50 5.22 25.50 -12.31
C VAL A 50 5.29 24.12 -12.95
N GLY A 51 4.71 23.12 -12.30
CA GLY A 51 4.57 21.77 -12.81
C GLY A 51 3.37 21.66 -13.76
N VAL A 52 3.49 20.79 -14.76
CA VAL A 52 2.35 20.39 -15.59
C VAL A 52 1.52 19.37 -14.81
N PRO A 53 0.23 19.63 -14.55
CA PRO A 53 -0.65 18.71 -13.83
C PRO A 53 -0.63 17.30 -14.42
N ALA A 54 -0.49 16.28 -13.58
CA ALA A 54 -0.46 14.86 -13.95
C ALA A 54 0.66 14.43 -14.90
N PHE A 55 1.62 15.30 -15.25
CA PHE A 55 2.73 14.98 -16.15
C PHE A 55 4.11 15.24 -15.55
N SER A 56 4.24 16.21 -14.64
CA SER A 56 5.53 16.66 -14.12
C SER A 56 6.05 15.90 -12.89
N GLY A 57 5.19 15.14 -12.19
CA GLY A 57 5.57 14.44 -10.96
C GLY A 57 4.82 13.12 -10.81
N ILE A 58 5.09 12.17 -11.71
CA ILE A 58 4.57 10.80 -11.62
C ILE A 58 5.66 9.92 -11.02
N SER A 59 5.33 9.23 -9.94
CA SER A 59 6.19 8.23 -9.31
C SER A 59 5.40 6.95 -9.11
N VAL A 60 5.94 5.84 -9.58
CA VAL A 60 5.40 4.50 -9.33
C VAL A 60 6.54 3.62 -8.83
N THR A 61 6.37 3.09 -7.63
CA THR A 61 7.28 2.12 -7.02
C THR A 61 6.49 0.84 -6.79
N ALA A 62 6.96 -0.28 -7.34
CA ALA A 62 6.42 -1.59 -7.08
C ALA A 62 7.54 -2.49 -6.55
N GLY A 63 7.25 -3.23 -5.49
CA GLY A 63 8.17 -4.17 -4.85
C GLY A 63 7.49 -5.50 -4.61
N VAL A 64 8.22 -6.59 -4.86
CA VAL A 64 7.77 -7.94 -4.55
C VAL A 64 8.82 -8.62 -3.69
N LYS A 65 8.40 -9.23 -2.59
CA LYS A 65 9.25 -10.08 -1.76
C LYS A 65 8.88 -11.53 -2.03
N GLY A 66 9.89 -12.37 -2.24
CA GLY A 66 9.68 -13.78 -2.53
C GLY A 66 9.23 -14.07 -3.97
N PHE A 67 9.23 -13.11 -4.89
CA PHE A 67 9.01 -13.40 -6.30
C PHE A 67 10.18 -12.88 -7.13
N LYS A 68 10.70 -13.72 -8.02
CA LYS A 68 11.64 -13.30 -9.06
C LYS A 68 11.12 -13.76 -10.41
N VAL A 69 11.17 -12.87 -11.40
CA VAL A 69 10.76 -13.18 -12.78
C VAL A 69 11.57 -14.38 -13.32
N THR A 70 12.83 -14.48 -12.95
CA THR A 70 13.71 -15.60 -13.32
C THR A 70 13.24 -16.95 -12.76
N ASP A 71 12.58 -16.99 -11.60
CA ASP A 71 12.10 -18.25 -11.02
C ASP A 71 11.02 -18.91 -11.90
N LEU A 72 10.35 -18.12 -12.76
CA LEU A 72 9.32 -18.61 -13.68
C LEU A 72 9.81 -18.68 -15.13
N PHE A 73 10.61 -17.71 -15.58
CA PHE A 73 10.95 -17.54 -17.00
C PHE A 73 12.42 -17.81 -17.36
N ALA A 74 13.27 -18.24 -16.41
CA ALA A 74 14.65 -18.61 -16.76
C ALA A 74 14.66 -19.76 -17.78
N ASN A 75 15.54 -19.69 -18.78
CA ASN A 75 15.77 -20.77 -19.72
C ASN A 75 16.79 -21.77 -19.16
N ASP A 76 16.36 -22.55 -18.17
CA ASP A 76 17.16 -23.52 -17.39
C ASP A 76 16.76 -24.99 -17.66
N GLY A 77 15.89 -25.23 -18.65
CA GLY A 77 15.40 -26.57 -19.01
C GLY A 77 14.33 -27.15 -18.08
N ILE A 78 13.88 -26.43 -17.05
CA ILE A 78 12.79 -26.87 -16.16
C ILE A 78 11.43 -26.45 -16.75
N ASP A 79 10.46 -27.38 -16.73
CA ASP A 79 9.09 -27.14 -17.21
C ASP A 79 8.39 -26.00 -16.45
N ILE A 80 7.58 -25.23 -17.18
CA ILE A 80 6.89 -24.05 -16.65
C ILE A 80 5.90 -24.38 -15.53
N ASN A 81 5.24 -25.55 -15.58
CA ASN A 81 4.30 -25.96 -14.55
C ASN A 81 5.04 -26.31 -13.25
N THR A 82 6.19 -26.99 -13.36
CA THR A 82 7.05 -27.27 -12.21
C THR A 82 7.60 -25.98 -11.59
N LYS A 83 7.93 -24.97 -12.41
CA LYS A 83 8.33 -23.65 -11.92
C LYS A 83 7.19 -22.95 -11.19
N LEU A 84 6.00 -22.97 -11.76
CA LEU A 84 4.80 -22.36 -11.17
C LEU A 84 4.43 -23.03 -9.84
N GLU A 85 4.47 -24.36 -9.78
CA GLU A 85 4.24 -25.12 -8.56
C GLU A 85 5.29 -24.77 -7.49
N LYS A 86 6.59 -24.84 -7.83
CA LYS A 86 7.65 -24.43 -6.89
C LYS A 86 7.45 -23.01 -6.39
N LEU A 87 7.10 -22.09 -7.30
CA LEU A 87 6.86 -20.70 -6.98
C LEU A 87 5.72 -20.56 -5.96
N ILE A 88 4.59 -21.26 -6.12
CA ILE A 88 3.44 -21.18 -5.21
C ILE A 88 3.77 -21.76 -3.83
N PHE A 89 4.41 -22.93 -3.79
CA PHE A 89 4.58 -23.69 -2.55
C PHE A 89 5.73 -23.21 -1.69
N SER A 90 6.77 -22.64 -2.31
CA SER A 90 7.97 -22.18 -1.60
C SER A 90 7.82 -20.80 -0.96
N ARG A 91 6.66 -20.15 -1.09
CA ARG A 91 6.42 -18.85 -0.46
C ARG A 91 6.13 -18.97 1.03
N THR A 92 6.37 -17.86 1.72
CA THR A 92 6.05 -17.68 3.13
C THR A 92 4.92 -16.66 3.30
N PRO A 93 4.15 -16.71 4.39
CA PRO A 93 3.15 -15.67 4.69
C PRO A 93 3.73 -14.25 4.87
N ASN A 94 5.06 -14.11 4.95
CA ASN A 94 5.77 -12.84 5.04
C ASN A 94 6.16 -12.26 3.67
N ASP A 95 6.02 -13.05 2.61
CA ASP A 95 6.16 -12.57 1.24
C ASP A 95 4.99 -11.64 0.92
N HIS A 96 5.25 -10.57 0.18
CA HIS A 96 4.26 -9.53 -0.07
C HIS A 96 4.56 -8.79 -1.37
N VAL A 97 3.51 -8.17 -1.88
CA VAL A 97 3.59 -7.16 -2.93
C VAL A 97 3.33 -5.80 -2.29
N TYR A 98 4.11 -4.81 -2.69
CA TYR A 98 3.93 -3.41 -2.33
C TYR A 98 3.86 -2.56 -3.59
N ILE A 99 2.93 -1.63 -3.62
CA ILE A 99 2.80 -0.63 -4.68
C ILE A 99 2.61 0.73 -4.00
N ASN A 100 3.40 1.71 -4.42
CA ASN A 100 3.21 3.12 -4.11
C ASN A 100 3.18 3.91 -5.42
N GLN A 101 2.15 4.71 -5.57
CA GLN A 101 1.98 5.65 -6.67
C GLN A 101 1.80 7.04 -6.08
N GLN A 102 2.47 8.03 -6.67
CA GLN A 102 2.26 9.43 -6.38
C GLN A 102 2.14 10.20 -7.69
N ILE A 103 1.08 11.00 -7.82
CA ILE A 103 0.83 11.83 -9.00
C ILE A 103 0.63 13.28 -8.57
N GLU A 104 1.56 14.15 -8.96
CA GLU A 104 1.45 15.59 -8.75
C GLU A 104 0.44 16.21 -9.72
N LEU A 105 -0.57 16.88 -9.18
CA LEU A 105 -1.61 17.58 -9.94
C LEU A 105 -1.40 19.08 -9.93
N ILE A 106 -0.88 19.63 -8.82
CA ILE A 106 -0.48 21.02 -8.71
C ILE A 106 0.91 21.03 -8.10
N ASN A 107 1.85 21.73 -8.71
CA ASN A 107 3.15 21.98 -8.14
C ASN A 107 3.63 23.36 -8.60
N ALA A 108 3.90 24.26 -7.67
CA ALA A 108 4.41 25.57 -8.00
C ALA A 108 5.27 26.11 -6.87
N GLY A 109 6.17 27.01 -7.22
CA GLY A 109 6.98 27.69 -6.24
C GLY A 109 7.62 28.95 -6.77
N ILE A 110 8.02 29.82 -5.83
CA ILE A 110 8.60 31.11 -6.13
C ILE A 110 9.59 31.51 -5.04
N ARG A 111 10.72 32.10 -5.47
CA ARG A 111 11.70 32.76 -4.62
C ARG A 111 11.18 34.14 -4.23
N LEU A 112 11.23 34.43 -2.94
CA LEU A 112 10.82 35.73 -2.44
C LEU A 112 11.86 36.81 -2.78
N PRO A 113 11.48 38.10 -2.79
CA PRO A 113 12.38 39.22 -3.09
C PRO A 113 13.60 39.36 -2.16
N ASN A 114 13.61 38.64 -1.03
CA ASN A 114 14.74 38.63 -0.10
C ASN A 114 15.87 37.68 -0.52
N ASP A 115 15.71 36.95 -1.63
CA ASP A 115 16.62 35.95 -2.20
C ASP A 115 17.04 34.79 -1.28
N LYS A 116 16.49 34.75 -0.06
CA LYS A 116 16.78 33.75 0.97
C LYS A 116 15.68 32.71 1.09
N ASP A 117 14.44 33.08 0.80
CA ASP A 117 13.28 32.25 1.02
C ASP A 117 12.70 31.76 -0.31
N TYR A 118 12.38 30.48 -0.36
CA TYR A 118 11.69 29.85 -1.46
C TYR A 118 10.40 29.19 -0.96
N ILE A 119 9.25 29.65 -1.45
CA ILE A 119 7.96 29.05 -1.11
C ILE A 119 7.59 28.05 -2.20
N SER A 120 7.18 26.85 -1.79
CA SER A 120 6.61 25.82 -2.66
C SER A 120 5.23 25.43 -2.16
N PHE A 121 4.28 25.17 -3.05
CA PHE A 121 2.99 24.63 -2.71
C PHE A 121 2.52 23.68 -3.79
N GLY A 122 1.64 22.75 -3.43
CA GLY A 122 1.19 21.76 -4.37
C GLY A 122 0.06 20.90 -3.84
N PHE A 123 -0.47 20.11 -4.75
CA PHE A 123 -1.45 19.07 -4.50
C PHE A 123 -1.05 17.82 -5.26
N TYR A 124 -0.97 16.70 -4.57
CA TYR A 124 -0.71 15.40 -5.20
C TYR A 124 -1.65 14.34 -4.64
N GLU A 125 -1.92 13.34 -5.48
CA GLU A 125 -2.55 12.09 -5.09
C GLU A 125 -1.47 11.08 -4.71
N GLU A 126 -1.71 10.30 -3.68
CA GLU A 126 -0.92 9.15 -3.29
C GLU A 126 -1.80 7.91 -3.12
N PHE A 127 -1.38 6.80 -3.73
CA PHE A 127 -1.97 5.49 -3.57
C PHE A 127 -0.93 4.52 -3.02
N ASN A 128 -1.29 3.81 -1.95
CA ASN A 128 -0.49 2.76 -1.35
C ASN A 128 -1.26 1.45 -1.33
N LEU A 129 -0.57 0.35 -1.61
CA LEU A 129 -1.05 -1.01 -1.45
C LEU A 129 0.07 -1.87 -0.88
N ILE A 130 -0.24 -2.62 0.17
CA ILE A 130 0.55 -3.76 0.62
C ILE A 130 -0.36 -4.97 0.75
N ALA A 131 -0.01 -6.07 0.09
CA ALA A 131 -0.75 -7.33 0.13
C ALA A 131 0.23 -8.47 0.41
N TYR A 132 -0.01 -9.21 1.49
CA TYR A 132 0.77 -10.39 1.84
C TYR A 132 0.31 -11.59 1.04
N TYR A 133 1.26 -12.47 0.70
CA TYR A 133 0.99 -13.65 -0.10
C TYR A 133 0.08 -14.61 0.68
N PRO A 134 -1.16 -14.85 0.20
CA PRO A 134 -2.11 -15.68 0.92
C PRO A 134 -1.83 -17.15 0.59
N LYS A 135 -0.76 -17.71 1.16
CA LYS A 135 -0.21 -19.03 0.80
C LYS A 135 -1.28 -20.12 0.69
N ASP A 136 -2.08 -20.28 1.74
CA ASP A 136 -3.07 -21.35 1.80
C ASP A 136 -4.18 -21.15 0.75
N LEU A 137 -4.64 -19.92 0.51
CA LEU A 137 -5.60 -19.64 -0.56
C LEU A 137 -4.99 -19.86 -1.95
N ALA A 138 -3.71 -19.53 -2.15
CA ALA A 138 -3.03 -19.73 -3.42
C ALA A 138 -2.84 -21.23 -3.73
N ILE A 139 -2.46 -22.03 -2.73
CA ILE A 139 -2.36 -23.48 -2.89
C ILE A 139 -3.74 -24.10 -3.09
N PHE A 140 -4.75 -23.66 -2.33
CA PHE A 140 -6.13 -24.10 -2.53
C PHE A 140 -6.63 -23.80 -3.96
N GLY A 141 -6.34 -22.63 -4.51
CA GLY A 141 -6.69 -22.29 -5.89
C GLY A 141 -5.94 -23.11 -6.94
N PHE A 142 -4.71 -23.55 -6.64
CA PHE A 142 -3.87 -24.32 -7.55
C PHE A 142 -4.16 -25.83 -7.52
N GLU A 143 -4.29 -26.42 -6.34
CA GLU A 143 -4.52 -27.86 -6.16
C GLU A 143 -5.99 -28.24 -5.95
N GLY A 144 -6.84 -27.27 -5.60
CA GLY A 144 -8.18 -27.54 -5.11
C GLY A 144 -8.16 -28.36 -3.82
N ASN A 145 -9.10 -29.32 -3.74
CA ASN A 145 -9.25 -30.25 -2.62
C ASN A 145 -8.63 -31.64 -2.90
N LYS A 146 -7.62 -31.71 -3.77
CA LYS A 146 -7.00 -33.00 -4.16
C LYS A 146 -6.40 -33.74 -2.96
N GLU A 147 -5.80 -33.02 -2.02
CA GLU A 147 -5.25 -33.57 -0.79
C GLU A 147 -6.28 -33.46 0.35
N ILE A 148 -6.99 -34.57 0.61
CA ILE A 148 -7.93 -34.67 1.73
C ILE A 148 -7.15 -34.54 3.06
N GLY A 149 -7.69 -33.75 3.99
CA GLY A 149 -7.10 -33.51 5.31
C GLY A 149 -6.12 -32.33 5.36
N ARG A 150 -5.80 -31.72 4.22
CA ARG A 150 -5.03 -30.47 4.18
C ARG A 150 -5.81 -29.34 4.82
N VAL A 151 -5.14 -28.61 5.72
CA VAL A 151 -5.70 -27.46 6.44
C VAL A 151 -5.25 -26.17 5.76
N PHE A 152 -6.22 -25.32 5.44
CA PHE A 152 -6.01 -23.99 4.88
C PHE A 152 -6.38 -22.94 5.91
N ASN A 153 -5.46 -22.04 6.25
CA ASN A 153 -5.65 -21.02 7.26
C ASN A 153 -5.97 -19.65 6.64
N ALA A 154 -7.11 -19.08 7.04
CA ALA A 154 -7.58 -17.76 6.62
C ALA A 154 -6.71 -16.59 7.13
N GLU A 155 -5.88 -16.80 8.15
CA GLU A 155 -4.97 -15.79 8.71
C GLU A 155 -4.00 -15.23 7.67
N SER A 156 -3.65 -16.00 6.64
CA SER A 156 -2.72 -15.56 5.60
C SER A 156 -3.26 -14.43 4.73
N PHE A 157 -4.58 -14.18 4.76
CA PHE A 157 -5.19 -13.09 4.01
C PHE A 157 -4.99 -11.75 4.73
N LYS A 158 -3.92 -11.04 4.38
CA LYS A 158 -3.59 -9.73 4.95
C LYS A 158 -3.29 -8.72 3.86
N PHE A 159 -4.01 -7.60 3.86
CA PHE A 159 -3.74 -6.49 2.95
C PHE A 159 -4.16 -5.16 3.58
N LYS A 160 -3.53 -4.09 3.09
CA LYS A 160 -3.93 -2.72 3.37
C LYS A 160 -3.73 -1.88 2.11
N THR A 161 -4.67 -1.01 1.83
CA THR A 161 -4.56 0.00 0.78
C THR A 161 -5.17 1.32 1.23
N ASP A 162 -4.61 2.42 0.75
CA ASP A 162 -5.09 3.76 0.97
C ASP A 162 -4.92 4.62 -0.29
N LEU A 163 -5.85 5.55 -0.45
CA LEU A 163 -5.86 6.57 -1.49
C LEU A 163 -6.09 7.93 -0.82
N VAL A 164 -5.11 8.82 -0.97
CA VAL A 164 -5.03 10.08 -0.22
C VAL A 164 -4.68 11.21 -1.16
N GLY A 165 -5.36 12.35 -1.03
CA GLY A 165 -4.93 13.61 -1.63
C GLY A 165 -4.21 14.44 -0.59
N VAL A 166 -3.13 15.10 -0.98
CA VAL A 166 -2.27 15.86 -0.08
C VAL A 166 -2.07 17.27 -0.62
N LEU A 167 -2.61 18.25 0.09
CA LEU A 167 -2.30 19.65 -0.13
C LEU A 167 -1.09 20.01 0.74
N HIS A 168 -0.12 20.71 0.19
CA HIS A 168 1.05 21.12 0.95
C HIS A 168 1.52 22.53 0.63
N ILE A 169 2.16 23.15 1.62
CA ILE A 169 2.89 24.41 1.49
C ILE A 169 4.19 24.27 2.30
N GLY A 170 5.31 24.66 1.69
CA GLY A 170 6.62 24.58 2.31
C GLY A 170 7.46 25.80 2.02
N ILE A 171 8.42 26.02 2.91
CA ILE A 171 9.41 27.08 2.82
C ILE A 171 10.80 26.45 2.94
N ASP A 172 11.65 26.71 1.96
CA ASP A 172 13.10 26.53 2.04
C ASP A 172 13.73 27.90 2.36
N ARG A 173 14.68 27.93 3.30
CA ARG A 173 15.42 29.12 3.68
C ARG A 173 16.92 28.89 3.59
N ARG A 174 17.59 29.68 2.76
CA ARG A 174 19.04 29.82 2.72
C ARG A 174 19.50 30.80 3.79
N PHE A 175 20.04 30.28 4.89
CA PHE A 175 20.57 31.10 5.98
C PHE A 175 21.93 31.72 5.61
N ASN A 176 22.76 30.96 4.92
CA ASN A 176 24.05 31.39 4.36
C ASN A 176 24.48 30.41 3.24
N GLU A 177 25.68 30.56 2.71
CA GLU A 177 26.18 29.69 1.62
C GLU A 177 26.42 28.23 2.04
N LYS A 178 26.51 27.98 3.34
CA LYS A 178 26.80 26.66 3.91
C LYS A 178 25.58 25.97 4.49
N PHE A 179 24.48 26.66 4.73
CA PHE A 179 23.34 26.11 5.48
C PHE A 179 22.00 26.56 4.91
N ASN A 180 21.19 25.56 4.55
CA ASN A 180 19.80 25.69 4.18
C ASN A 180 18.97 24.81 5.11
N ALA A 181 17.79 25.28 5.47
CA ALA A 181 16.80 24.45 6.12
C ALA A 181 15.41 24.84 5.68
N GLY A 182 14.50 23.89 5.74
CA GLY A 182 13.13 24.11 5.34
C GLY A 182 12.16 23.25 6.10
N ALA A 183 10.90 23.65 5.99
CA ALA A 183 9.78 22.98 6.58
C ALA A 183 8.61 22.96 5.62
N ARG A 184 7.76 21.95 5.74
CA ARG A 184 6.54 21.83 4.96
C ARG A 184 5.39 21.42 5.85
N PHE A 185 4.25 22.04 5.61
CA PHE A 185 2.98 21.66 6.18
C PHE A 185 2.16 20.91 5.12
N LYS A 186 1.51 19.82 5.55
CA LYS A 186 0.65 18.95 4.73
C LYS A 186 -0.73 18.85 5.36
N ILE A 187 -1.76 18.93 4.53
CA ILE A 187 -3.13 18.55 4.85
C ILE A 187 -3.42 17.30 4.05
N TYR A 188 -3.72 16.21 4.75
CA TYR A 188 -4.12 14.95 4.15
C TYR A 188 -5.64 14.88 4.07
N SER A 189 -6.13 14.38 2.95
CA SER A 189 -7.52 14.05 2.73
C SER A 189 -7.62 12.63 2.19
N SER A 190 -7.94 11.68 3.06
CA SER A 190 -8.07 10.27 2.65
C SER A 190 -9.43 10.03 2.00
N ALA A 191 -9.39 9.65 0.72
CA ALA A 191 -10.57 9.31 -0.05
C ALA A 191 -11.03 7.87 0.22
N ALA A 192 -10.07 6.96 0.42
CA ALA A 192 -10.35 5.57 0.76
C ALA A 192 -9.22 4.97 1.62
N GLU A 193 -9.59 4.11 2.55
CA GLU A 193 -8.71 3.11 3.18
C GLU A 193 -9.46 1.78 3.18
N VAL A 194 -8.78 0.68 2.85
CA VAL A 194 -9.30 -0.67 3.02
C VAL A 194 -8.21 -1.54 3.64
N LYS A 195 -8.56 -2.28 4.68
CA LYS A 195 -7.65 -3.21 5.33
C LYS A 195 -8.36 -4.48 5.78
N SER A 196 -7.67 -5.61 5.65
CA SER A 196 -8.02 -6.81 6.39
C SER A 196 -7.80 -6.58 7.89
N LEU A 197 -8.66 -7.15 8.73
CA LEU A 197 -8.45 -7.21 10.18
C LEU A 197 -7.85 -8.57 10.57
N HIS A 198 -7.98 -8.94 11.83
CA HIS A 198 -7.53 -10.23 12.39
C HIS A 198 -8.36 -11.38 11.81
N ASN A 199 -8.08 -11.73 10.55
CA ASN A 199 -8.68 -12.87 9.87
C ASN A 199 -8.22 -14.15 10.54
N SER A 200 -9.13 -15.08 10.77
CA SER A 200 -8.82 -16.38 11.35
C SER A 200 -9.79 -17.45 10.87
N GLY A 201 -9.45 -18.70 11.18
CA GLY A 201 -10.27 -19.87 10.90
C GLY A 201 -9.64 -20.79 9.87
N LEU A 202 -10.18 -22.00 9.83
CA LEU A 202 -9.64 -23.11 9.09
C LEU A 202 -10.65 -23.59 8.06
N PHE A 203 -10.14 -23.94 6.89
CA PHE A 203 -10.87 -24.69 5.89
C PHE A 203 -10.13 -26.00 5.64
N PHE A 204 -10.84 -27.11 5.67
CA PHE A 204 -10.28 -28.40 5.30
C PHE A 204 -11.37 -29.31 4.72
N THR A 205 -10.91 -30.25 3.89
CA THR A 205 -11.78 -31.23 3.25
C THR A 205 -11.51 -32.61 3.81
N THR A 206 -12.56 -33.34 4.14
CA THR A 206 -12.55 -34.73 4.59
C THR A 206 -13.38 -35.59 3.63
N GLN A 207 -13.29 -36.90 3.77
CA GLN A 207 -14.17 -37.80 3.02
C GLN A 207 -15.61 -37.65 3.53
N GLY A 208 -16.55 -37.43 2.62
CA GLY A 208 -17.97 -37.30 2.94
C GLY A 208 -18.66 -38.66 3.13
N VAL A 209 -19.87 -38.60 3.68
CA VAL A 209 -20.74 -39.76 3.91
C VAL A 209 -21.84 -39.85 2.84
N ASP A 210 -22.47 -38.71 2.53
CA ASP A 210 -23.52 -38.55 1.54
C ASP A 210 -23.01 -38.05 0.17
N ASN A 211 -21.81 -37.45 0.15
CA ASN A 211 -21.05 -37.06 -1.04
C ASN A 211 -19.57 -37.46 -0.93
N ILE A 212 -18.81 -37.32 -2.03
CA ILE A 212 -17.38 -37.67 -2.09
C ILE A 212 -16.56 -36.84 -1.09
N TYR A 213 -16.89 -35.55 -0.97
CA TYR A 213 -16.16 -34.61 -0.11
C TYR A 213 -17.08 -33.98 0.93
N ARG A 214 -16.54 -33.83 2.14
CA ARG A 214 -17.10 -33.01 3.22
C ARG A 214 -16.16 -31.84 3.49
N HIS A 215 -16.64 -30.64 3.27
CA HIS A 215 -15.95 -29.40 3.52
C HIS A 215 -16.31 -28.86 4.90
N THR A 216 -15.30 -28.54 5.69
CA THR A 216 -15.45 -27.95 7.02
C THR A 216 -14.81 -26.57 7.04
N LEU A 217 -15.63 -25.57 7.33
CA LEU A 217 -15.25 -24.24 7.75
C LEU A 217 -15.30 -24.22 9.28
N GLN A 218 -14.17 -24.04 9.93
CA GLN A 218 -14.06 -24.05 11.38
C GLN A 218 -13.57 -22.68 11.87
N ASP A 219 -14.35 -22.08 12.77
CA ASP A 219 -14.04 -20.85 13.48
C ASP A 219 -13.65 -19.71 12.53
N ILE A 220 -14.34 -19.63 11.38
CA ILE A 220 -14.12 -18.60 10.39
C ILE A 220 -14.46 -17.26 11.03
N ASN A 221 -13.52 -16.34 10.91
CA ASN A 221 -13.70 -14.93 11.22
C ASN A 221 -12.91 -14.15 10.18
N LEU A 222 -13.56 -13.84 9.07
CA LEU A 222 -13.03 -12.96 8.04
C LEU A 222 -13.60 -11.57 8.27
N SER A 223 -12.74 -10.57 8.34
CA SER A 223 -13.15 -9.19 8.60
C SER A 223 -12.35 -8.22 7.74
N VAL A 224 -13.05 -7.35 7.01
CA VAL A 224 -12.48 -6.25 6.24
C VAL A 224 -13.08 -4.95 6.75
N GLN A 225 -12.22 -3.98 7.02
CA GLN A 225 -12.62 -2.62 7.37
C GLN A 225 -12.29 -1.69 6.20
N SER A 226 -13.25 -0.84 5.87
CA SER A 226 -13.05 0.27 4.95
C SER A 226 -13.39 1.60 5.62
N ALA A 227 -12.76 2.67 5.16
CA ALA A 227 -13.08 4.04 5.53
C ALA A 227 -13.10 4.91 4.26
N GLY A 228 -13.94 5.95 4.24
CA GLY A 228 -14.03 6.89 3.12
C GLY A 228 -14.71 6.34 1.85
N LEU A 229 -14.86 5.02 1.70
CA LEU A 229 -15.68 4.39 0.66
C LEU A 229 -17.19 4.56 0.93
N PHE A 230 -18.01 4.55 -0.12
CA PHE A 230 -19.46 4.78 -0.01
C PHE A 230 -20.17 3.61 0.69
N ASN A 231 -21.29 3.91 1.35
CA ASN A 231 -22.25 2.90 1.77
C ASN A 231 -22.90 2.29 0.51
N GLY A 232 -22.55 1.06 0.16
CA GLY A 232 -23.29 0.26 -0.84
C GLY A 232 -22.89 0.41 -2.31
N THR A 233 -23.57 -0.38 -3.13
CA THR A 233 -23.34 -0.85 -4.52
C THR A 233 -23.25 0.20 -5.64
N ASP A 234 -23.03 1.47 -5.33
CA ASP A 234 -23.04 2.56 -6.31
C ASP A 234 -21.65 2.75 -6.99
N PHE A 235 -21.22 1.74 -7.75
CA PHE A 235 -20.13 1.87 -8.72
C PHE A 235 -20.65 2.45 -10.04
N ASP A 236 -21.18 3.68 -10.00
CA ASP A 236 -21.70 4.40 -11.18
C ASP A 236 -20.67 5.38 -11.78
N GLU A 237 -20.99 6.05 -12.90
CA GLU A 237 -20.12 7.07 -13.51
C GLU A 237 -19.78 8.23 -12.54
N LYS A 238 -20.60 8.46 -11.51
CA LYS A 238 -20.34 9.48 -10.49
C LYS A 238 -19.26 9.05 -9.51
N PHE A 239 -18.87 7.76 -9.48
CA PHE A 239 -17.83 7.23 -8.61
C PHE A 239 -16.52 8.04 -8.73
N TYR A 240 -16.00 8.25 -9.95
CA TYR A 240 -14.77 8.99 -10.17
C TYR A 240 -14.85 10.45 -9.71
N LYS A 241 -15.98 11.13 -9.98
CA LYS A 241 -16.20 12.51 -9.56
C LYS A 241 -16.33 12.64 -8.03
N LYS A 242 -17.01 11.69 -7.38
CA LYS A 242 -17.10 11.68 -5.92
C LYS A 242 -15.75 11.35 -5.28
N LEU A 243 -14.94 10.48 -5.91
CA LEU A 243 -13.60 10.12 -5.47
C LEU A 243 -12.63 11.30 -5.56
N SER A 244 -12.61 12.02 -6.69
CA SER A 244 -11.78 13.21 -6.87
C SER A 244 -12.12 14.34 -5.90
N ASN A 245 -13.40 14.57 -5.62
CA ASN A 245 -13.83 15.53 -4.60
C ASN A 245 -13.31 15.16 -3.20
N LYS A 246 -13.33 13.87 -2.85
CA LYS A 246 -12.81 13.37 -1.56
C LYS A 246 -11.28 13.44 -1.47
N LEU A 247 -10.57 13.33 -2.60
CA LEU A 247 -9.12 13.56 -2.63
C LEU A 247 -8.76 15.01 -2.30
N PHE A 248 -9.55 16.00 -2.75
CA PHE A 248 -9.28 17.42 -2.45
C PHE A 248 -9.73 17.83 -1.04
N LEU A 249 -10.99 17.58 -0.68
CA LEU A 249 -11.60 17.95 0.60
C LEU A 249 -12.59 16.87 1.05
N GLY A 250 -12.03 15.80 1.62
CA GLY A 250 -12.73 14.64 2.11
C GLY A 250 -13.08 14.75 3.59
N SER A 251 -13.76 13.71 4.08
CA SER A 251 -14.28 13.63 5.45
C SER A 251 -13.30 13.01 6.45
N ASN A 252 -12.25 12.33 5.95
CA ASN A 252 -11.16 11.77 6.76
C ASN A 252 -9.90 12.61 6.54
N LEU A 253 -9.68 13.55 7.46
CA LEU A 253 -8.61 14.53 7.35
C LEU A 253 -7.43 14.19 8.26
N GLY A 254 -6.25 14.67 7.86
CA GLY A 254 -5.03 14.57 8.61
C GLY A 254 -4.16 15.80 8.45
N VAL A 255 -3.15 15.90 9.28
CA VAL A 255 -2.11 16.93 9.19
C VAL A 255 -0.75 16.27 9.26
N GLY A 256 0.24 16.86 8.60
CA GLY A 256 1.61 16.41 8.68
C GLY A 256 2.60 17.53 8.47
N PHE A 257 3.83 17.24 8.87
CA PHE A 257 4.96 18.15 8.76
C PHE A 257 6.18 17.43 8.22
N ASP A 258 6.91 18.13 7.38
CA ASP A 258 8.23 17.69 6.92
C ASP A 258 9.27 18.72 7.32
N PHE A 259 10.48 18.23 7.57
CA PHE A 259 11.64 19.05 7.89
C PHE A 259 12.83 18.60 7.06
N GLY A 260 13.66 19.54 6.70
CA GLY A 260 14.78 19.32 5.80
C GLY A 260 15.93 20.24 6.11
N LEU A 261 17.15 19.75 5.93
CA LEU A 261 18.37 20.52 6.07
C LEU A 261 19.40 20.12 5.03
N THR A 262 20.21 21.09 4.64
CA THR A 262 21.40 20.92 3.81
C THR A 262 22.54 21.70 4.44
N TYR A 263 23.65 21.03 4.70
CA TYR A 263 24.87 21.61 5.26
C TYR A 263 26.08 21.31 4.37
N LYS A 264 26.78 22.36 3.95
CA LYS A 264 28.00 22.30 3.13
C LYS A 264 29.19 22.80 3.94
N PRO A 265 29.88 21.95 4.71
CA PRO A 265 31.06 22.37 5.47
C PRO A 265 32.18 22.91 4.55
N ASN A 266 32.30 22.37 3.34
CA ASN A 266 33.21 22.81 2.28
C ASN A 266 32.62 22.46 0.90
N GLU A 267 33.35 22.72 -0.18
CA GLU A 267 32.90 22.49 -1.56
C GLU A 267 32.76 21.01 -1.96
N GLN A 268 33.46 20.11 -1.26
CA GLN A 268 33.53 18.69 -1.60
C GLN A 268 32.57 17.83 -0.78
N VAL A 269 32.04 18.37 0.32
CA VAL A 269 31.21 17.63 1.28
C VAL A 269 29.88 18.33 1.42
N LYS A 270 28.81 17.58 1.16
CA LYS A 270 27.42 17.95 1.40
C LYS A 270 26.80 16.95 2.36
N VAL A 271 26.18 17.44 3.42
CA VAL A 271 25.42 16.65 4.40
C VAL A 271 23.97 17.09 4.34
N THR A 272 23.09 16.18 4.00
CA THR A 272 21.64 16.42 3.90
C THR A 272 20.91 15.51 4.87
N ALA A 273 19.80 16.01 5.41
CA ALA A 273 18.91 15.20 6.21
C ALA A 273 17.48 15.69 6.03
N SER A 274 16.54 14.76 6.04
CA SER A 274 15.12 15.10 5.99
C SER A 274 14.31 14.11 6.80
N VAL A 275 13.25 14.62 7.43
CA VAL A 275 12.21 13.85 8.08
C VAL A 275 10.90 14.23 7.42
N GLN A 276 10.19 13.23 6.91
CA GLN A 276 8.97 13.41 6.13
C GLN A 276 7.79 12.77 6.88
N ASP A 277 6.60 13.29 6.61
CA ASP A 277 5.32 12.69 7.01
C ASP A 277 5.13 12.54 8.53
N LEU A 278 5.67 13.48 9.32
CA LEU A 278 5.39 13.55 10.76
C LEU A 278 3.96 14.05 10.97
N GLY A 279 3.04 13.12 11.15
CA GLY A 279 1.64 13.44 11.23
C GLY A 279 0.74 12.24 11.46
N PHE A 280 -0.55 12.46 11.22
CA PHE A 280 -1.57 11.41 11.29
C PHE A 280 -2.76 11.76 10.41
N ILE A 281 -3.53 10.73 10.04
CA ILE A 281 -4.85 10.86 9.42
C ILE A 281 -5.88 10.31 10.41
N LYS A 282 -6.97 11.05 10.65
CA LYS A 282 -8.06 10.60 11.51
C LYS A 282 -9.19 10.04 10.67
N TYR A 283 -9.32 8.72 10.69
CA TYR A 283 -10.44 8.00 10.09
C TYR A 283 -11.64 7.99 11.06
N SER A 284 -12.68 8.76 10.74
CA SER A 284 -13.87 8.85 11.60
C SER A 284 -15.19 8.87 10.84
N LYS A 285 -15.14 8.84 9.50
CA LYS A 285 -16.31 8.98 8.63
C LYS A 285 -16.36 7.84 7.62
N MET A 286 -17.57 7.31 7.41
CA MET A 286 -17.85 6.19 6.50
C MET A 286 -16.99 4.97 6.80
N VAL A 287 -16.81 4.65 8.10
CA VAL A 287 -16.10 3.45 8.53
C VAL A 287 -17.09 2.29 8.49
N THR A 288 -16.85 1.33 7.61
CA THR A 288 -17.67 0.12 7.45
C THR A 288 -16.82 -1.09 7.78
N SER A 289 -17.35 -2.03 8.55
CA SER A 289 -16.71 -3.31 8.81
C SER A 289 -17.63 -4.42 8.31
N ILE A 290 -17.14 -5.21 7.36
CA ILE A 290 -17.84 -6.39 6.84
C ILE A 290 -17.16 -7.59 7.46
N SER A 291 -17.93 -8.46 8.10
CA SER A 291 -17.41 -9.69 8.70
C SER A 291 -18.25 -10.90 8.34
N ALA A 292 -17.59 -11.99 7.98
CA ALA A 292 -18.18 -13.32 7.87
C ALA A 292 -17.65 -14.16 9.04
N LYS A 293 -18.56 -14.62 9.92
CA LYS A 293 -18.23 -15.38 11.11
C LYS A 293 -19.07 -16.64 11.22
N GLY A 294 -18.45 -17.76 11.55
CA GLY A 294 -19.17 -18.99 11.83
C GLY A 294 -18.35 -20.24 11.56
N SER A 295 -18.94 -21.37 11.93
CA SER A 295 -18.47 -22.70 11.57
C SER A 295 -19.55 -23.35 10.75
N TYR A 296 -19.17 -23.99 9.65
CA TYR A 296 -20.12 -24.59 8.72
C TYR A 296 -19.53 -25.87 8.14
N VAL A 297 -20.35 -26.90 8.04
CA VAL A 297 -19.97 -28.17 7.43
C VAL A 297 -20.94 -28.44 6.30
N THR A 298 -20.41 -28.75 5.13
CA THR A 298 -21.22 -29.10 3.96
C THR A 298 -20.58 -30.22 3.18
N GLU A 299 -21.38 -31.15 2.69
CA GLU A 299 -20.94 -32.13 1.69
C GLU A 299 -21.24 -31.64 0.26
N GLY A 300 -21.57 -30.36 0.10
CA GLY A 300 -21.97 -29.77 -1.16
C GLY A 300 -23.33 -30.28 -1.64
N VAL A 301 -23.61 -30.07 -2.92
CA VAL A 301 -24.84 -30.59 -3.55
C VAL A 301 -24.58 -32.00 -4.06
N LYS A 302 -25.44 -32.93 -3.65
CA LYS A 302 -25.42 -34.31 -4.16
C LYS A 302 -25.82 -34.31 -5.62
N LEU A 303 -24.84 -34.44 -6.52
CA LEU A 303 -25.12 -34.62 -7.95
C LEU A 303 -25.79 -35.97 -8.14
N GLN A 304 -27.10 -35.98 -8.42
CA GLN A 304 -27.80 -37.21 -8.75
C GLN A 304 -27.41 -37.61 -10.16
N THR A 305 -26.72 -38.75 -10.27
CA THR A 305 -26.40 -39.38 -11.55
C THR A 305 -27.40 -40.52 -11.84
N PRO A 306 -27.92 -40.64 -13.07
CA PRO A 306 -27.62 -39.83 -14.25
C PRO A 306 -28.15 -38.40 -14.12
N ILE A 307 -27.51 -37.44 -14.80
CA ILE A 307 -27.98 -36.05 -14.87
C ILE A 307 -29.34 -36.06 -15.57
N ILE A 308 -30.42 -36.13 -14.81
CA ILE A 308 -31.78 -36.12 -15.36
C ILE A 308 -32.04 -34.70 -15.86
N SER A 309 -32.39 -34.56 -17.15
CA SER A 309 -32.77 -33.27 -17.71
C SER A 309 -33.96 -32.68 -16.94
N GLY A 310 -33.80 -31.49 -16.37
CA GLY A 310 -34.86 -30.79 -15.62
C GLY A 310 -34.50 -30.38 -14.19
N ILE A 311 -33.38 -30.88 -13.64
CA ILE A 311 -32.89 -30.44 -12.32
C ILE A 311 -32.01 -29.20 -12.48
N ASN A 312 -32.47 -28.05 -11.96
CA ASN A 312 -31.67 -26.83 -11.91
C ASN A 312 -30.74 -26.88 -10.68
N TYR A 313 -29.59 -27.53 -10.84
CA TYR A 313 -28.56 -27.65 -9.81
C TYR A 313 -28.08 -26.29 -9.28
N PHE A 314 -28.12 -25.24 -10.10
CA PHE A 314 -27.71 -23.90 -9.70
C PHE A 314 -28.67 -23.30 -8.67
N GLN A 315 -29.99 -23.53 -8.83
CA GLN A 315 -30.98 -23.10 -7.86
C GLN A 315 -30.84 -23.85 -6.53
N GLN A 316 -30.54 -25.15 -6.55
CA GLN A 316 -30.30 -25.92 -5.32
C GLN A 316 -29.06 -25.45 -4.54
N ILE A 317 -28.02 -24.99 -5.25
CA ILE A 317 -26.85 -24.38 -4.60
C ILE A 317 -27.24 -23.06 -3.93
N ILE A 318 -28.01 -22.22 -4.62
CA ILE A 318 -28.51 -20.95 -4.07
C ILE A 318 -29.37 -21.20 -2.82
N ASP A 319 -30.36 -22.08 -2.92
CA ASP A 319 -31.27 -22.41 -1.83
C ASP A 319 -30.52 -22.98 -0.61
N GLY A 320 -29.49 -23.80 -0.84
CA GLY A 320 -28.64 -24.36 0.22
C GLY A 320 -27.76 -23.32 0.92
N VAL A 321 -27.27 -22.32 0.18
CA VAL A 321 -26.53 -21.19 0.75
C VAL A 321 -27.47 -20.26 1.52
N GLU A 322 -28.66 -19.98 0.99
CA GLU A 322 -29.67 -19.15 1.68
C GLU A 322 -30.17 -19.78 2.99
N GLN A 323 -30.30 -21.11 3.06
CA GLN A 323 -30.63 -21.80 4.31
C GLN A 323 -29.51 -21.76 5.36
N ALA A 324 -28.27 -21.47 4.97
CA ALA A 324 -27.10 -21.46 5.85
C ALA A 324 -26.75 -20.07 6.40
N ILE A 325 -27.42 -19.02 5.92
CA ILE A 325 -27.28 -17.62 6.36
C ILE A 325 -28.39 -17.27 7.35
#